data_AF-A0A7W1C5Z6-F1
#
_entry.id   AF-A0A7W1C5Z6-F1
#
_cell.length_a   1.000
_cell.length_b   1.000
_cell.length_c   1.000
_cell.angle_alpha   90.00
_cell.angle_beta   90.00
_cell.angle_gamma   90.00
#
_symmetry.space_group_name_H-M   'P 1'
#
loop_
_entity.id
_entity.type
_entity.pdbx_description
1 polymer ?
#
loop_
_entity_poly.entity_id
_entity_poly.type
_entity_poly.pdbx_seq_one_letter_code
_entity_poly.pdbx_strand_id
1 'polypeptide(L)'
;MLLVVAVVIAALGLIAHNLISLPLSPLAPETVGPVLVYAGLLGWSLRSRLGSASRWSLAVWALLNVVGGGIVSALPLPFLPFVPDQNLGHHLAHVIYSVAQLPLLAILVGPKSSWATVRGPS
;
A
#
# COMPACT_ATOMS: atom_id res chain seq x y z
N MET A 1 -11.89 -9.41 -8.20
CA MET A 1 -10.70 -10.24 -7.94
C MET A 1 -9.41 -9.42 -7.85
N LEU A 2 -9.00 -8.72 -8.92
CA LEU A 2 -7.71 -8.01 -8.99
C LEU A 2 -7.50 -6.97 -7.86
N LEU A 3 -8.52 -6.16 -7.53
CA LEU A 3 -8.42 -5.20 -6.43
C LEU A 3 -8.12 -5.87 -5.09
N VAL A 4 -8.80 -6.98 -4.79
CA VAL A 4 -8.60 -7.73 -3.53
C VAL A 4 -7.17 -8.26 -3.48
N VAL A 5 -6.70 -8.87 -4.56
CA VAL A 5 -5.32 -9.38 -4.66
C VAL A 5 -4.31 -8.26 -4.45
N ALA A 6 -4.52 -7.10 -5.08
CA ALA A 6 -3.62 -5.96 -4.92
C ALA A 6 -3.63 -5.39 -3.49
N VAL A 7 -4.78 -5.34 -2.82
CA VAL A 7 -4.86 -4.97 -1.39
C VAL A 7 -4.13 -5.99 -0.52
N VAL A 8 -4.26 -7.28 -0.79
CA VAL A 8 -3.54 -8.32 -0.05
C VAL A 8 -2.04 -8.20 -0.24
N ILE A 9 -1.56 -7.99 -1.48
CA ILE A 9 -0.13 -7.74 -1.75
C ILE A 9 0.36 -6.51 -0.99
N ALA A 10 -0.39 -5.40 -1.04
CA ALA A 10 -0.04 -4.17 -0.33
C ALA A 10 0.05 -4.37 1.20
N ALA A 11 -0.90 -5.10 1.79
CA ALA A 11 -0.90 -5.44 3.21
C ALA A 11 0.25 -6.40 3.58
N LEU A 12 0.56 -7.38 2.74
CA LEU A 12 1.70 -8.28 2.96
C LEU A 12 3.03 -7.55 2.88
N GLY A 13 3.18 -6.56 1.99
CA GLY A 13 4.37 -5.72 1.92
C GLY A 13 4.61 -4.94 3.22
N LEU A 14 3.54 -4.42 3.83
CA LEU A 14 3.60 -3.76 5.14
C LEU A 14 4.00 -4.75 6.26
N ILE A 15 3.39 -5.94 6.28
CA ILE A 15 3.72 -6.97 7.28
C ILE A 15 5.20 -7.38 7.15
N ALA A 16 5.67 -7.62 5.92
CA ALA A 16 7.07 -7.94 5.64
C ALA A 16 8.01 -6.82 6.09
N HIS A 17 7.65 -5.56 5.83
CA HIS A 17 8.38 -4.40 6.33
C HIS A 17 8.53 -4.41 7.85
N ASN A 18 7.44 -4.53 8.60
CA ASN A 18 7.48 -4.46 10.06
C ASN A 18 8.22 -5.65 10.69
N LEU A 19 8.14 -6.83 10.06
CA LEU A 19 8.88 -8.02 10.47
C LEU A 19 10.40 -7.87 10.28
N ILE A 20 10.82 -7.27 9.17
CA ILE A 20 12.24 -7.12 8.85
C ILE A 20 12.85 -5.90 9.53
N SER A 21 12.18 -4.75 9.43
CA SER A 21 12.71 -3.45 9.87
C SER A 21 12.54 -3.18 11.36
N LEU A 22 11.50 -3.70 12.01
CA LEU A 22 11.17 -3.36 13.41
C LEU A 22 11.14 -4.58 14.36
N PRO A 23 11.63 -5.74 13.91
CA PRO A 23 11.31 -7.08 14.43
C PRO A 23 9.98 -7.22 15.20
N LEU A 24 8.90 -6.55 14.75
CA LEU A 24 7.63 -6.55 15.46
C LEU A 24 6.85 -7.83 15.17
N SER A 25 6.07 -8.27 16.15
CA SER A 25 5.06 -9.30 15.92
C SER A 25 4.11 -8.87 14.79
N PRO A 26 3.63 -9.80 13.93
CA PRO A 26 2.55 -9.52 12.99
C PRO A 26 1.27 -9.00 13.66
N LEU A 27 1.11 -9.28 14.96
CA LEU A 27 -0.03 -8.86 15.77
C LEU A 27 0.23 -7.54 16.53
N ALA A 28 1.41 -6.93 16.35
CA ALA A 28 1.71 -5.63 16.94
C ALA A 28 0.74 -4.55 16.41
N PRO A 29 0.32 -3.57 17.22
CA PRO A 29 -0.60 -2.51 16.80
C PRO A 29 -0.15 -1.75 15.55
N GLU A 30 1.16 -1.56 15.39
CA GLU A 30 1.81 -0.88 14.26
C GLU A 30 1.69 -1.68 12.95
N THR A 31 1.46 -2.99 13.05
CA THR A 31 1.17 -3.87 11.90
C THR A 31 -0.34 -4.01 11.71
N VAL A 32 -1.06 -4.34 12.77
CA VAL A 32 -2.50 -4.64 12.71
C VAL A 32 -3.32 -3.41 12.35
N GLY A 33 -3.04 -2.24 12.94
CA GLY A 33 -3.80 -1.02 12.69
C GLY A 33 -3.84 -0.65 11.20
N PRO A 34 -2.68 -0.50 10.53
CA PRO A 34 -2.66 -0.22 9.10
C PRO A 34 -3.26 -1.33 8.22
N VAL A 35 -3.13 -2.61 8.59
CA VAL A 35 -3.80 -3.74 7.89
C VAL A 35 -5.33 -3.64 8.03
N LEU A 36 -5.84 -3.27 9.21
CA LEU A 36 -7.27 -3.05 9.42
C LEU A 36 -7.80 -1.87 8.60
N VAL A 37 -7.00 -0.82 8.37
CA VAL A 37 -7.36 0.26 7.45
C VAL A 37 -7.53 -0.29 6.03
N TYR A 38 -6.61 -1.13 5.54
CA TYR A 38 -6.76 -1.80 4.25
C TYR A 38 -8.05 -2.63 4.18
N ALA A 39 -8.31 -3.45 5.19
CA ALA A 39 -9.50 -4.30 5.26
C ALA A 39 -10.80 -3.46 5.28
N GLY A 40 -10.84 -2.40 6.08
CA GLY A 40 -11.99 -1.50 6.20
C GLY A 40 -12.27 -0.73 4.90
N LEU A 41 -11.23 -0.17 4.27
CA LEU A 41 -11.36 0.54 3.00
C LEU A 41 -11.73 -0.39 1.84
N LEU A 42 -11.23 -1.62 1.83
CA LEU A 42 -11.64 -2.64 0.87
C LEU A 42 -13.11 -3.02 1.09
N GLY A 43 -13.52 -3.29 2.34
CA GLY A 43 -14.91 -3.59 2.68
C GLY A 43 -15.87 -2.47 2.28
N TRP A 44 -15.50 -1.21 2.53
CA TRP A 44 -16.27 -0.06 2.09
C TRP A 44 -16.33 0.05 0.55
N SER A 45 -15.22 -0.19 -0.13
CA SER A 45 -15.16 -0.20 -1.60
C SER A 45 -16.08 -1.27 -2.19
N LEU A 46 -16.08 -2.48 -1.64
CA LEU A 46 -16.96 -3.55 -2.09
C LEU A 46 -18.44 -3.23 -1.81
N ARG A 47 -18.76 -2.73 -0.62
CA ARG A 47 -20.13 -2.33 -0.24
C ARG A 47 -20.68 -1.20 -1.10
N SER A 48 -19.84 -0.21 -1.42
CA SER A 48 -20.21 0.95 -2.24
C SER A 48 -20.14 0.69 -3.76
N ARG A 49 -19.94 -0.57 -4.17
CA ARG A 49 -19.79 -0.97 -5.58
C ARG A 49 -18.70 -0.18 -6.30
N LEU A 50 -17.55 -0.01 -5.64
CA LEU A 50 -16.36 0.70 -6.12
C LEU A 50 -16.62 2.19 -6.38
N GLY A 51 -17.40 2.83 -5.51
CA GLY A 51 -17.66 4.27 -5.57
C GLY A 51 -16.37 5.10 -5.49
N SER A 52 -16.35 6.25 -6.16
CA SER A 52 -15.16 7.09 -6.32
C SER A 52 -14.49 7.44 -4.99
N ALA A 53 -15.26 7.80 -3.96
CA ALA A 53 -14.71 8.16 -2.65
C ALA A 53 -13.90 7.01 -2.04
N SER A 54 -14.47 5.81 -1.95
CA SER A 54 -13.81 4.63 -1.37
C SER A 54 -12.53 4.23 -2.13
N ARG A 55 -12.55 4.35 -3.47
CA ARG A 55 -11.39 4.11 -4.32
C ARG A 55 -10.28 5.12 -4.10
N TRP A 56 -10.64 6.40 -4.01
CA TRP A 56 -9.68 7.46 -3.72
C TRP A 56 -9.08 7.29 -2.33
N SER A 57 -9.87 6.89 -1.33
CA SER A 57 -9.34 6.58 0.00
C SER A 57 -8.33 5.42 -0.03
N LEU A 58 -8.59 4.35 -0.77
CA LEU A 58 -7.61 3.27 -0.97
C LEU A 58 -6.34 3.77 -1.69
N ALA A 59 -6.49 4.64 -2.68
CA ALA A 59 -5.36 5.17 -3.45
C ALA A 59 -4.49 6.09 -2.59
N VAL A 60 -5.12 7.01 -1.83
CA VAL A 60 -4.44 7.89 -0.87
C VAL A 60 -3.74 7.05 0.19
N TRP A 61 -4.40 6.03 0.71
CA TRP A 61 -3.78 5.14 1.69
C TRP A 61 -2.56 4.42 1.13
N ALA A 62 -2.65 3.82 -0.05
CA ALA A 62 -1.50 3.20 -0.71
C ALA A 62 -0.37 4.21 -0.97
N LEU A 63 -0.71 5.43 -1.37
CA LEU A 63 0.26 6.50 -1.61
C LEU A 63 0.96 6.94 -0.31
N LEU A 64 0.24 7.05 0.81
CA LEU A 64 0.83 7.33 2.13
C LEU A 64 1.83 6.25 2.54
N ASN A 65 1.51 4.98 2.26
CA ASN A 65 2.40 3.86 2.55
C ASN A 65 3.66 3.88 1.65
N VAL A 66 3.58 4.31 0.39
CA VAL A 66 4.75 4.54 -0.46
C VAL A 66 5.57 5.74 0.02
N VAL A 67 4.95 6.91 0.12
CA VAL A 67 5.67 8.18 0.36
C VAL A 67 6.13 8.27 1.81
N GLY A 68 5.22 8.14 2.77
CA GLY A 68 5.54 8.23 4.18
C GLY A 68 6.25 6.97 4.68
N GLY A 69 5.69 5.80 4.36
CA GLY A 69 6.16 4.52 4.89
C GLY A 69 7.36 3.92 4.15
N GLY A 70 7.53 4.20 2.86
CA GLY A 70 8.58 3.62 2.04
C GLY A 70 9.74 4.57 1.77
N ILE A 71 9.44 5.81 1.42
CA ILE A 71 10.46 6.80 1.02
C ILE A 71 10.94 7.59 2.23
N VAL A 72 10.05 8.35 2.88
CA VAL A 72 10.43 9.31 3.94
C VAL A 72 11.08 8.61 5.14
N SER A 73 10.52 7.47 5.56
CA SER A 73 11.04 6.65 6.67
C SER A 73 12.38 5.97 6.38
N ALA A 74 12.73 5.77 5.11
CA ALA A 74 14.02 5.18 4.70
C ALA A 74 15.13 6.22 4.55
N LEU A 75 14.80 7.52 4.60
CA LEU A 75 15.80 8.58 4.48
C LEU A 75 16.55 8.76 5.81
N PRO A 76 17.90 8.86 5.78
CA PRO A 76 18.71 9.14 6.97
C PRO A 76 18.65 10.64 7.32
N LEU A 77 17.45 11.15 7.59
CA LEU A 77 17.17 12.50 8.03
C LEU A 77 17.81 12.81 9.41
N PRO A 78 18.78 13.72 9.51
CA PRO A 78 19.65 13.89 10.69
C PRO A 78 18.94 14.31 11.99
N PHE A 79 17.66 14.67 11.93
CA PHE A 79 16.84 15.08 13.07
C PHE A 79 15.96 13.96 13.64
N LEU A 80 16.00 12.74 13.08
CA LEU A 80 15.24 11.59 13.58
C LEU A 80 16.16 10.60 14.32
N PRO A 81 15.71 10.02 15.45
CA PRO A 81 16.44 8.93 16.11
C PRO A 81 16.23 7.64 15.30
N PHE A 82 17.19 7.29 14.44
CA PHE A 82 17.15 6.04 13.68
C PHE A 82 17.44 4.85 14.58
N VAL A 83 16.39 4.32 15.18
CA VAL A 83 16.41 3.01 15.83
C VAL A 83 15.36 2.15 15.12
N PRO A 84 15.73 1.00 14.53
CA PRO A 84 17.08 0.41 14.47
C PRO A 84 18.01 1.01 13.39
N ASP A 85 19.26 0.55 13.38
CA ASP A 85 20.31 0.98 12.46
C ASP A 85 19.89 0.91 10.98
N GLN A 86 20.18 1.97 10.24
CA GLN A 86 19.96 2.10 8.80
C GLN A 86 20.96 1.22 8.02
N ASN A 87 20.61 -0.04 7.83
CA ASN A 87 21.42 -1.00 7.07
C ASN A 87 20.75 -1.43 5.75
N LEU A 88 21.45 -2.23 4.94
CA LEU A 88 20.94 -2.72 3.66
C LEU A 88 19.61 -3.48 3.81
N GLY A 89 19.45 -4.30 4.85
CA GLY A 89 18.23 -5.05 5.10
C GLY A 89 17.03 -4.13 5.36
N HIS A 90 17.22 -3.07 6.14
CA HIS A 90 16.22 -2.05 6.37
C HIS A 90 15.80 -1.35 5.08
N HIS A 91 16.76 -0.89 4.26
CA HIS A 91 16.44 -0.23 2.98
C HIS A 91 15.74 -1.17 1.99
N LEU A 92 16.15 -2.44 1.91
CA LEU A 92 15.48 -3.43 1.08
C LEU A 92 14.05 -3.70 1.54
N ALA A 93 13.79 -3.71 2.85
CA ALA A 93 12.44 -3.82 3.38
C ALA A 93 11.55 -2.66 2.93
N HIS A 94 12.06 -1.43 2.94
CA HIS A 94 11.34 -0.25 2.42
C HIS A 94 11.09 -0.33 0.91
N VAL A 95 12.03 -0.85 0.13
CA VAL A 95 11.85 -1.08 -1.32
C VAL A 95 10.74 -2.10 -1.57
N ILE A 96 10.82 -3.27 -0.95
CA ILE A 96 9.80 -4.34 -1.07
C ILE A 96 8.43 -3.80 -0.70
N TYR A 97 8.37 -3.09 0.42
CA TYR A 97 7.16 -2.47 0.91
C TYR A 97 6.54 -1.48 -0.07
N SER A 98 7.35 -0.57 -0.62
CA SER A 98 6.91 0.42 -1.61
C SER A 98 6.42 -0.24 -2.89
N VAL A 99 7.18 -1.21 -3.40
CA VAL A 99 6.83 -1.96 -4.62
C VAL A 99 5.52 -2.72 -4.45
N ALA A 100 5.27 -3.30 -3.28
CA ALA A 100 4.03 -4.02 -2.99
C ALA A 100 2.77 -3.12 -3.05
N GLN A 101 2.92 -1.79 -2.93
CA GLN A 101 1.79 -0.85 -3.05
C GLN A 101 1.43 -0.55 -4.52
N LEU A 102 2.38 -0.72 -5.44
CA LEU A 102 2.24 -0.28 -6.84
C LEU A 102 1.09 -0.97 -7.60
N PRO A 103 0.83 -2.28 -7.46
CA PRO A 103 -0.32 -2.91 -8.12
C PRO A 103 -1.66 -2.28 -7.72
N LEU A 104 -1.80 -1.92 -6.44
CA LEU A 104 -3.01 -1.28 -5.93
C LEU A 104 -3.18 0.12 -6.51
N LEU A 105 -2.10 0.92 -6.53
CA LEU A 105 -2.10 2.23 -7.17
C LEU A 105 -2.41 2.11 -8.67
N ALA A 106 -1.76 1.21 -9.39
CA ALA A 106 -2.01 1.00 -10.82
C ALA A 106 -3.47 0.68 -11.13
N ILE A 107 -4.15 -0.11 -10.31
CA ILE A 107 -5.59 -0.41 -10.49
C ILE A 107 -6.46 0.83 -10.22
N LEU A 108 -6.09 1.63 -9.21
CA LEU A 108 -6.95 2.72 -8.72
C LEU A 108 -6.80 4.01 -9.51
N VAL A 109 -5.57 4.37 -9.90
CA VAL A 109 -5.22 5.60 -10.64
C VAL A 109 -4.75 5.36 -12.07
N GLY A 110 -4.49 4.11 -12.47
CA GLY A 110 -4.08 3.80 -13.83
C GLY A 110 -5.13 4.17 -14.87
N PRO A 111 -4.72 4.41 -16.13
CA PRO A 111 -5.64 4.71 -17.21
C PRO A 111 -6.65 3.57 -17.33
N LYS A 112 -7.95 3.92 -17.32
CA LYS A 112 -9.01 2.95 -17.67
C LYS A 112 -8.71 2.53 -19.10
N SER A 113 -8.29 1.28 -19.30
CA SER A 113 -7.99 0.79 -20.64
C SER A 113 -9.25 0.98 -21.51
N SER A 114 -9.12 1.81 -22.53
CA SER A 114 -10.19 2.29 -23.41
C SER A 114 -10.61 1.23 -24.42
N TRP A 115 -10.83 -0.01 -23.98
CA TRP A 115 -11.43 -1.06 -24.83
C TRP A 115 -12.93 -0.82 -25.09
N ALA A 116 -13.51 0.23 -24.51
CA ALA A 116 -14.90 0.65 -24.73
C ALA A 116 -15.11 1.43 -26.04
N THR A 117 -14.06 1.83 -26.77
CA THR A 117 -14.19 2.60 -28.02
C THR A 117 -14.17 1.76 -29.30
N VAL A 118 -14.05 0.42 -29.20
CA VAL A 118 -14.02 -0.48 -30.38
C VAL A 118 -15.38 -1.10 -30.70
N ARG A 119 -16.48 -0.61 -30.11
CA ARG A 119 -17.83 -0.88 -30.63
C ARG A 119 -18.44 0.43 -31.10
N GLY A 120 -18.05 0.83 -32.31
CA GLY A 120 -18.81 1.81 -33.08
C GLY A 120 -20.20 1.26 -33.41
N PRO A 121 -21.20 2.13 -33.63
CA PRO A 121 -22.53 1.71 -34.01
C PRO A 121 -22.51 1.15 -35.45
N SER A 122 -22.92 -0.11 -35.61
CA SER A 122 -23.43 -0.67 -36.86
C SER A 122 -24.53 -1.66 -36.53
#